data_AF-A0A3M6QSD9-F1
#
_entry.id   AF-A0A3M6QSD9-F1
#
_cell.length_a   1.000
_cell.length_b   1.000
_cell.length_c   1.000
_cell.angle_alpha   90.00
_cell.angle_beta   90.00
_cell.angle_gamma   90.00
#
_symmetry.space_group_name_H-M   'P 1'
#
loop_
_entity.id
_entity.type
_entity.pdbx_description
1 polymer ?
#
loop_
_entity_poly.entity_id
_entity_poly.type
_entity_poly.pdbx_seq_one_letter_code
_entity_poly.pdbx_strand_id
1 'polypeptide(L)'
;MHVASKRHKDHSEFHGNGHVVSWALLLLTGFMAPTAAVNAAAYANGGSGAYRDEILWLTWGGGTLGVHDQNLGNGSSSSATMAVAASLDLAVTCSLANAGTASNSNNLKSYRPGTYALDSLDNLYYYGAGGSGNQLISGIYTANATKSFRINCFATLGGAAYPIPGVVMADAESMAGNGTGDTMEAPREYVQATADGIWNIVEMYRNPGRTYYARKSSSGSGQTIRFGPGGEASPSAPAAVTFLTFNPSAYAGANLEVGVDVSMKGGGNTAVAVGLLVPKADFGDAPASYGSAGHLIPSLTPVADGLASNGVSVDINQSSFQLGSLQPPSTNFLGSVGPDGESAPQYSADATGDNNNGSAGVNEENAWPSAYVLTVSQANQSLVQSVACNGTGSVAGWIDFDRNGTFDADERAQAACTGGAAALQWTLPNDVQPGDSFVRLRYATDVDQIQSPIGVADDGEVEDHQISVVLQTDLSISKSVVPEQATAGSTVTYTIIAKNNGQVAADGALVQDPAVAGLDCNAAVPLCSATGGAGCPSGTISVNDLRGSGLVVNPFPAGGEVTITLACTLESSTGP
;
A
#
# COMPACT_ATOMS: atom_id res chain seq x y z
N MET A 1 -1.79 -31.82 61.34
CA MET A 1 -0.89 -32.99 61.49
C MET A 1 -0.38 -33.34 60.10
N HIS A 2 0.90 -33.47 59.77
CA HIS A 2 2.21 -33.45 60.44
C HIS A 2 3.19 -32.97 59.34
N VAL A 3 3.90 -31.84 59.42
CA VAL A 3 5.10 -31.51 60.22
C VAL A 3 6.27 -32.47 60.04
N ALA A 4 7.36 -31.96 59.47
CA ALA A 4 8.75 -32.25 59.86
C ALA A 4 9.68 -31.23 59.17
N SER A 5 10.81 -30.78 59.71
CA SER A 5 11.29 -30.45 61.05
C SER A 5 12.57 -29.65 60.81
N LYS A 6 12.90 -28.74 61.72
CA LYS A 6 13.85 -27.62 61.56
C LYS A 6 15.15 -27.89 62.33
N ARG A 7 16.24 -27.21 61.91
CA ARG A 7 17.46 -26.83 62.68
C ARG A 7 18.47 -27.96 62.97
N HIS A 8 19.77 -27.74 63.19
CA HIS A 8 20.66 -26.59 63.44
C HIS A 8 22.09 -27.02 62.98
N LYS A 9 22.86 -26.19 62.26
CA LYS A 9 24.04 -25.40 62.70
C LYS A 9 25.16 -26.12 63.49
N ASP A 10 26.34 -25.98 62.87
CA ASP A 10 27.61 -25.45 63.42
C ASP A 10 28.73 -26.40 63.92
N HIS A 11 29.90 -26.10 63.33
CA HIS A 11 31.30 -26.24 63.77
C HIS A 11 32.01 -27.62 63.76
N SER A 12 33.00 -27.76 62.87
CA SER A 12 34.44 -27.62 63.21
C SER A 12 35.34 -27.82 61.98
N GLU A 13 36.33 -26.94 61.83
CA GLU A 13 37.44 -27.02 60.87
C GLU A 13 38.38 -28.18 61.21
N PHE A 14 38.99 -28.82 60.21
CA PHE A 14 40.43 -29.13 60.21
C PHE A 14 40.90 -29.51 58.79
N HIS A 15 42.02 -28.90 58.38
CA HIS A 15 42.74 -29.07 57.11
C HIS A 15 43.31 -30.48 56.90
N GLY A 16 43.47 -30.89 55.63
CA GLY A 16 44.49 -31.87 55.28
C GLY A 16 44.33 -32.61 53.94
N ASN A 17 44.68 -31.94 52.85
CA ASN A 17 45.33 -32.46 51.63
C ASN A 17 44.75 -33.66 50.87
N GLY A 18 44.42 -33.41 49.59
CA GLY A 18 44.69 -34.36 48.52
C GLY A 18 43.77 -34.24 47.31
N HIS A 19 44.37 -33.84 46.19
CA HIS A 19 43.92 -34.02 44.80
C HIS A 19 43.36 -32.81 44.05
N VAL A 20 44.07 -32.57 42.95
CA VAL A 20 44.06 -31.47 42.00
C VAL A 20 42.81 -31.58 41.11
N VAL A 21 42.04 -30.50 40.98
CA VAL A 21 41.11 -30.32 39.87
C VAL A 21 41.37 -28.97 39.24
N SER A 22 41.69 -29.02 37.95
CA SER A 22 42.02 -27.90 37.07
C SER A 22 40.87 -26.90 37.01
N TRP A 23 41.12 -25.63 37.33
CA TRP A 23 40.17 -24.54 37.11
C TRP A 23 40.32 -24.03 35.68
N ALA A 24 39.38 -24.39 34.81
CA ALA A 24 39.19 -23.70 33.54
C ALA A 24 38.56 -22.34 33.82
N LEU A 25 39.31 -21.27 33.58
CA LEU A 25 38.86 -19.89 33.65
C LEU A 25 37.89 -19.63 32.49
N LEU A 26 36.58 -19.59 32.79
CA LEU A 26 35.56 -19.20 31.81
C LEU A 26 35.63 -17.67 31.63
N LEU A 27 36.34 -17.23 30.59
CA LEU A 27 36.30 -15.85 30.11
C LEU A 27 34.88 -15.56 29.60
N LEU A 28 34.10 -14.85 30.39
CA LEU A 28 32.82 -14.30 29.98
C LEU A 28 33.10 -13.15 29.00
N THR A 29 33.23 -13.47 27.70
CA THR A 29 33.21 -12.45 26.64
C THR A 29 31.81 -11.85 26.63
N GLY A 30 31.68 -10.63 27.16
CA GLY A 30 30.46 -9.85 27.01
C GLY A 30 30.15 -9.69 25.52
N PHE A 31 29.07 -10.33 25.06
CA PHE A 31 28.44 -9.94 23.83
C PHE A 31 27.96 -8.51 24.01
N MET A 32 28.69 -7.55 23.45
CA MET A 32 28.10 -6.26 23.13
C MET A 32 27.02 -6.55 22.11
N ALA A 33 25.75 -6.43 22.53
CA ALA A 33 24.67 -6.29 21.58
C ALA A 33 25.03 -5.14 20.63
N PRO A 34 24.86 -5.28 19.30
CA PRO A 34 25.05 -4.16 18.41
C PRO A 34 24.12 -3.03 18.89
N THR A 35 24.70 -1.91 19.27
CA THR A 35 23.94 -0.68 19.49
C THR A 35 23.13 -0.43 18.23
N ALA A 36 21.80 -0.32 18.35
CA ALA A 36 20.93 0.07 17.25
C ALA A 36 21.60 1.22 16.49
N ALA A 37 21.82 1.04 15.18
CA ALA A 37 22.42 2.07 14.36
C ALA A 37 21.56 3.33 14.52
N VAL A 38 22.16 4.40 15.04
CA VAL A 38 21.48 5.69 15.10
C VAL A 38 21.26 6.10 13.65
N ASN A 39 20.00 6.06 13.19
CA ASN A 39 19.61 6.42 11.83
C ASN A 39 20.24 7.78 11.48
N ALA A 40 21.10 7.84 10.48
CA ALA A 40 21.75 9.05 9.98
C ALA A 40 21.16 9.47 8.62
N ALA A 41 19.88 9.20 8.38
CA ALA A 41 19.10 9.72 7.25
C ALA A 41 17.66 9.98 7.70
N ALA A 42 16.99 10.96 7.08
CA ALA A 42 15.65 11.36 7.47
C ALA A 42 14.87 12.01 6.31
N TYR A 43 13.56 11.83 6.31
CA TYR A 43 12.65 12.65 5.51
C TYR A 43 12.61 14.08 6.05
N ALA A 44 12.33 15.03 5.17
CA ALA A 44 12.01 16.38 5.60
C ALA A 44 10.62 16.41 6.23
N ASN A 45 10.45 17.07 7.37
CA ASN A 45 9.13 17.22 8.01
C ASN A 45 8.50 18.61 7.75
N GLY A 46 9.14 19.42 6.91
CA GLY A 46 8.62 20.69 6.46
C GLY A 46 9.39 21.22 5.24
N GLY A 47 8.94 22.36 4.74
CA GLY A 47 9.42 22.99 3.51
C GLY A 47 8.36 22.97 2.43
N SER A 48 8.61 23.63 1.30
CA SER A 48 7.67 23.69 0.17
C SER A 48 7.89 22.57 -0.86
N GLY A 49 8.87 21.69 -0.64
CA GLY A 49 9.29 20.65 -1.57
C GLY A 49 8.16 19.68 -1.91
N ALA A 50 7.95 19.35 -3.17
CA ALA A 50 6.88 18.43 -3.58
C ALA A 50 7.15 16.98 -3.15
N TYR A 51 8.42 16.62 -2.92
CA TYR A 51 8.85 15.23 -2.73
C TYR A 51 9.35 14.93 -1.30
N ARG A 52 8.73 15.54 -0.27
CA ARG A 52 9.22 15.44 1.12
C ARG A 52 9.10 14.03 1.69
N ASP A 53 8.13 13.26 1.21
CA ASP A 53 7.82 11.91 1.68
C ASP A 53 8.46 10.84 0.77
N GLU A 54 9.10 11.25 -0.33
CA GLU A 54 9.76 10.40 -1.31
C GLU A 54 11.28 10.40 -1.14
N ILE A 55 11.84 11.50 -0.65
CA ILE A 55 13.29 11.69 -0.56
C ILE A 55 13.77 11.44 0.86
N LEU A 56 14.40 10.29 1.07
CA LEU A 56 15.16 10.04 2.28
C LEU A 56 16.53 10.72 2.18
N TRP A 57 16.69 11.86 2.85
CA TRP A 57 17.94 12.62 2.81
C TRP A 57 19.02 11.95 3.65
N LEU A 58 20.18 11.68 3.05
CA LEU A 58 21.35 11.21 3.77
C LEU A 58 21.89 12.35 4.63
N THR A 59 22.14 12.10 5.91
CA THR A 59 22.76 13.08 6.82
C THR A 59 24.17 12.69 7.20
N TRP A 60 25.00 13.69 7.48
CA TRP A 60 26.45 13.52 7.63
C TRP A 60 26.97 14.07 8.95
N GLY A 61 28.13 13.55 9.37
CA GLY A 61 28.79 13.96 10.63
C GLY A 61 28.38 13.16 11.87
N GLY A 62 27.57 12.09 11.69
CA GLY A 62 27.07 11.24 12.77
C GLY A 62 25.86 11.82 13.51
N GLY A 63 25.29 11.08 14.45
CA GLY A 63 24.02 11.45 15.10
C GLY A 63 22.78 11.21 14.22
N THR A 64 21.60 11.54 14.73
CA THR A 64 20.33 11.16 14.09
C THR A 64 19.97 11.96 12.84
N LEU A 65 20.22 13.27 12.87
CA LEU A 65 19.98 14.17 11.73
C LEU A 65 21.30 14.71 11.16
N GLY A 66 22.42 14.11 11.56
CA GLY A 66 23.76 14.58 11.30
C GLY A 66 24.24 15.63 12.32
N VAL A 67 25.50 16.02 12.19
CA VAL A 67 26.12 17.12 12.96
C VAL A 67 26.84 18.03 11.97
N HIS A 68 26.55 19.32 12.01
CA HIS A 68 27.16 20.32 11.13
C HIS A 68 28.67 20.48 11.36
N ASP A 69 29.40 20.84 10.30
CA ASP A 69 30.83 21.21 10.31
C ASP A 69 31.79 20.11 10.80
N GLN A 70 31.40 18.84 10.61
CA GLN A 70 32.26 17.69 10.90
C GLN A 70 33.07 17.30 9.68
N ASN A 71 34.35 16.97 9.87
CA ASN A 71 35.22 16.50 8.79
C ASN A 71 34.71 15.16 8.26
N LEU A 72 34.64 15.04 6.94
CA LEU A 72 34.25 13.82 6.25
C LEU A 72 35.44 13.23 5.49
N GLY A 73 35.40 11.92 5.26
CA GLY A 73 36.43 11.18 4.53
C GLY A 73 35.96 9.77 4.18
N ASN A 74 36.86 8.94 3.67
CA ASN A 74 36.59 7.55 3.31
C ASN A 74 35.95 6.80 4.49
N GLY A 75 34.84 6.13 4.22
CA GLY A 75 34.06 5.39 5.22
C GLY A 75 33.13 6.24 6.08
N SER A 76 33.12 7.58 5.92
CA SER A 76 32.03 8.39 6.49
C SER A 76 30.72 7.90 5.88
N SER A 77 29.75 7.58 6.72
CA SER A 77 28.55 6.85 6.32
C SER A 77 27.28 7.51 6.79
N SER A 78 26.21 7.22 6.05
CA SER A 78 24.82 7.52 6.39
C SER A 78 24.03 6.21 6.26
N SER A 79 23.15 5.93 7.20
CA SER A 79 22.36 4.70 7.20
C SER A 79 20.98 4.95 7.80
N ALA A 80 19.97 4.21 7.34
CA ALA A 80 18.66 4.20 7.95
C ALA A 80 18.07 2.80 7.94
N THR A 81 17.24 2.52 8.94
CA THR A 81 16.35 1.37 8.94
C THR A 81 14.93 1.89 9.12
N MET A 82 14.06 1.50 8.20
CA MET A 82 12.66 1.90 8.15
C MET A 82 11.80 0.65 8.03
N ALA A 83 10.76 0.56 8.85
CA ALA A 83 9.74 -0.47 8.67
C ALA A 83 8.91 -0.12 7.42
N VAL A 84 8.91 -1.01 6.44
CA VAL A 84 8.06 -0.90 5.24
C VAL A 84 6.78 -1.71 5.42
N ALA A 85 6.76 -2.67 6.34
CA ALA A 85 5.57 -3.35 6.81
C ALA A 85 5.88 -4.14 8.08
N ALA A 86 4.88 -4.82 8.66
CA ALA A 86 5.08 -5.65 9.84
C ALA A 86 6.17 -6.72 9.61
N SER A 87 7.29 -6.59 10.34
CA SER A 87 8.48 -7.47 10.24
C SER A 87 9.27 -7.38 8.93
N LEU A 88 9.05 -6.34 8.12
CA LEU A 88 9.81 -6.09 6.89
C LEU A 88 10.48 -4.72 6.96
N ASP A 89 11.78 -4.73 7.24
CA ASP A 89 12.58 -3.51 7.31
C ASP A 89 13.37 -3.29 6.02
N LEU A 90 13.30 -2.07 5.50
CA LEU A 90 14.28 -1.56 4.56
C LEU A 90 15.45 -0.98 5.36
N ALA A 91 16.62 -1.60 5.22
CA ALA A 91 17.88 -1.06 5.73
C ALA A 91 18.73 -0.55 4.56
N VAL A 92 19.15 0.71 4.65
CA VAL A 92 19.98 1.35 3.63
C VAL A 92 21.27 1.83 4.26
N THR A 93 22.39 1.63 3.56
CA THR A 93 23.70 2.12 3.99
C THR A 93 24.41 2.76 2.81
N CYS A 94 24.87 3.99 3.01
CA CYS A 94 25.70 4.73 2.07
C CYS A 94 27.04 5.10 2.72
N SER A 95 28.12 5.08 1.95
CA SER A 95 29.45 5.47 2.43
C SER A 95 30.23 6.27 1.39
N LEU A 96 31.08 7.17 1.88
CA LEU A 96 32.02 7.92 1.05
C LEU A 96 33.24 7.07 0.70
N ALA A 97 33.60 7.07 -0.57
CA ALA A 97 34.85 6.54 -1.10
C ALA A 97 35.59 7.63 -1.88
N ASN A 98 36.90 7.47 -2.05
CA ASN A 98 37.77 8.43 -2.74
C ASN A 98 37.70 9.88 -2.18
N ALA A 99 37.21 10.06 -0.96
CA ALA A 99 37.07 11.33 -0.26
C ALA A 99 38.32 11.73 0.54
N GLY A 100 39.32 10.85 0.66
CA GLY A 100 40.51 11.09 1.49
C GLY A 100 40.29 10.77 2.97
N THR A 101 41.17 11.22 3.86
CA THR A 101 41.04 10.99 5.32
C THR A 101 40.22 12.09 5.98
N ALA A 102 39.35 11.76 6.94
CA ALA A 102 38.60 12.75 7.71
C ALA A 102 39.57 13.53 8.63
N SER A 103 39.96 14.73 8.19
CA SER A 103 40.93 15.59 8.89
C SER A 103 40.66 17.05 8.53
N ASN A 104 41.19 17.98 9.33
CA ASN A 104 41.07 19.42 9.02
C ASN A 104 41.75 19.82 7.71
N SER A 105 42.71 19.02 7.22
CA SER A 105 43.34 19.19 5.90
C SER A 105 42.47 18.68 4.75
N ASN A 106 41.41 17.92 5.05
CA ASN A 106 40.41 17.52 4.09
C ASN A 106 39.27 18.56 4.11
N ASN A 107 39.10 19.30 3.02
CA ASN A 107 38.08 20.36 2.94
C ASN A 107 36.64 19.82 2.79
N LEU A 108 36.41 18.51 2.86
CA LEU A 108 35.06 17.95 2.85
C LEU A 108 34.49 17.91 4.27
N LYS A 109 33.34 18.53 4.44
CA LYS A 109 32.65 18.61 5.74
C LYS A 109 31.15 18.46 5.59
N SER A 110 30.48 18.03 6.66
CA SER A 110 29.02 18.01 6.73
C SER A 110 28.44 19.42 6.77
N TYR A 111 27.36 19.66 6.05
CA TYR A 111 26.75 20.96 5.85
C TYR A 111 25.28 20.94 6.18
N ARG A 112 24.81 22.04 6.74
CA ARG A 112 23.39 22.28 7.02
C ARG A 112 22.92 23.33 6.01
N PRO A 113 22.09 22.95 5.03
CA PRO A 113 21.38 23.92 4.20
C PRO A 113 20.63 24.93 5.08
N GLY A 114 20.75 26.22 4.76
CA GLY A 114 20.19 27.32 5.56
C GLY A 114 21.19 27.93 6.55
N THR A 115 22.45 27.47 6.56
CA THR A 115 23.51 28.12 7.33
C THR A 115 23.88 29.47 6.73
N TYR A 116 23.81 29.59 5.40
CA TYR A 116 23.83 30.86 4.71
C TYR A 116 22.41 31.24 4.30
N ALA A 117 22.06 32.52 4.46
CA ALA A 117 20.67 32.97 4.32
C ALA A 117 20.12 32.84 2.89
N LEU A 118 20.99 32.68 1.89
CA LEU A 118 20.59 32.53 0.50
C LEU A 118 20.46 31.08 0.05
N ASP A 119 20.79 30.12 0.92
CA ASP A 119 20.54 28.71 0.67
C ASP A 119 19.03 28.51 0.45
N SER A 120 18.70 27.66 -0.52
CA SER A 120 17.30 27.42 -0.89
C SER A 120 16.83 26.01 -0.64
N LEU A 121 17.75 25.07 -0.41
CA LEU A 121 17.35 23.70 -0.13
C LEU A 121 16.59 23.60 1.18
N ASP A 122 16.92 24.40 2.19
CA ASP A 122 16.18 24.48 3.46
C ASP A 122 14.81 25.17 3.35
N ASN A 123 14.50 25.84 2.23
CA ASN A 123 13.14 26.31 1.96
C ASN A 123 12.29 25.19 1.34
N LEU A 124 12.91 24.32 0.54
CA LEU A 124 12.25 23.17 -0.06
C LEU A 124 12.13 21.99 0.94
N TYR A 125 13.19 21.70 1.68
CA TYR A 125 13.34 20.52 2.53
C TYR A 125 14.07 20.87 3.83
N TYR A 126 13.35 20.85 4.95
CA TYR A 126 13.96 21.01 6.27
C TYR A 126 13.43 19.99 7.28
N TYR A 127 14.18 19.83 8.37
CA TYR A 127 13.68 19.22 9.59
C TYR A 127 13.58 20.27 10.70
N GLY A 128 12.41 20.42 11.33
CA GLY A 128 12.16 21.41 12.38
C GLY A 128 11.67 22.74 11.82
N ALA A 129 12.57 23.65 11.42
CA ALA A 129 12.23 24.95 10.84
C ALA A 129 13.18 25.30 9.68
N GLY A 130 12.75 26.17 8.76
CA GLY A 130 13.62 26.65 7.66
C GLY A 130 14.75 27.59 8.11
N GLY A 131 15.64 27.94 7.19
CA GLY A 131 16.81 28.77 7.45
C GLY A 131 17.76 28.17 8.47
N SER A 132 18.29 29.01 9.35
CA SER A 132 19.19 28.58 10.43
C SER A 132 18.56 27.61 11.44
N GLY A 133 17.24 27.46 11.43
CA GLY A 133 16.51 26.51 12.28
C GLY A 133 16.50 25.08 11.75
N ASN A 134 17.03 24.84 10.54
CA ASN A 134 17.03 23.53 9.93
C ASN A 134 17.90 22.56 10.73
N GLN A 135 17.39 21.36 10.99
CA GLN A 135 18.13 20.33 11.72
C GLN A 135 18.67 19.24 10.79
N LEU A 136 18.27 19.24 9.53
CA LEU A 136 18.67 18.25 8.53
C LEU A 136 20.07 18.58 7.98
N ILE A 137 21.10 17.84 8.40
CA ILE A 137 22.48 18.03 7.94
C ILE A 137 22.74 17.18 6.69
N SER A 138 21.99 17.46 5.63
CA SER A 138 21.97 16.67 4.40
C SER A 138 23.13 16.98 3.43
N GLY A 139 23.83 18.08 3.65
CA GLY A 139 24.86 18.57 2.74
C GLY A 139 26.26 18.01 3.02
N ILE A 140 27.06 17.91 1.96
CA ILE A 140 28.51 17.79 2.00
C ILE A 140 29.05 19.02 1.29
N TYR A 141 29.90 19.80 1.96
CA TYR A 141 30.47 21.02 1.39
C TYR A 141 31.99 20.99 1.27
N THR A 142 32.49 21.79 0.35
CA THR A 142 33.90 22.20 0.23
C THR A 142 34.00 23.71 0.22
N ALA A 143 35.17 24.24 0.58
CA ALA A 143 35.47 25.65 0.47
C ALA A 143 36.76 25.92 -0.32
N ASN A 144 36.71 26.92 -1.22
CA ASN A 144 37.86 27.41 -1.99
C ASN A 144 38.69 26.32 -2.69
N ALA A 145 38.07 25.20 -3.05
CA ALA A 145 38.75 24.03 -3.61
C ALA A 145 37.80 23.19 -4.46
N THR A 146 38.37 22.50 -5.45
CA THR A 146 37.68 21.40 -6.14
C THR A 146 37.89 20.11 -5.35
N LYS A 147 36.80 19.39 -5.09
CA LYS A 147 36.82 18.08 -4.45
C LYS A 147 35.96 17.10 -5.23
N SER A 148 36.42 15.86 -5.28
CA SER A 148 35.68 14.76 -5.88
C SER A 148 35.69 13.59 -4.92
N PHE A 149 34.58 12.86 -4.88
CA PHE A 149 34.40 11.68 -4.06
C PHE A 149 33.30 10.82 -4.69
N ARG A 150 33.19 9.58 -4.22
CA ARG A 150 32.14 8.65 -4.62
C ARG A 150 31.24 8.37 -3.43
N ILE A 151 29.94 8.27 -3.68
CA ILE A 151 28.98 7.73 -2.71
C ILE A 151 28.58 6.36 -3.21
N ASN A 152 28.81 5.33 -2.41
CA ASN A 152 28.32 3.98 -2.66
C ASN A 152 27.16 3.69 -1.73
N CYS A 153 26.08 3.15 -2.25
CA CYS A 153 24.88 2.81 -1.48
C CYS A 153 24.40 1.40 -1.82
N PHE A 154 23.99 0.66 -0.81
CA PHE A 154 23.28 -0.60 -0.96
C PHE A 154 22.12 -0.64 0.03
N ALA A 155 21.11 -1.45 -0.30
CA ALA A 155 19.94 -1.65 0.54
C ALA A 155 19.64 -3.14 0.72
N THR A 156 18.98 -3.45 1.83
CA THR A 156 18.35 -4.74 2.04
C THR A 156 16.91 -4.54 2.47
N LEU A 157 16.04 -5.44 2.02
CA LEU A 157 14.65 -5.50 2.44
C LEU A 157 14.39 -6.86 3.09
N GLY A 158 13.99 -6.88 4.37
CA GLY A 158 13.88 -8.14 5.12
C GLY A 158 15.21 -8.91 5.21
N GLY A 159 16.34 -8.22 5.03
CA GLY A 159 17.68 -8.81 4.97
C GLY A 159 18.13 -9.33 3.59
N ALA A 160 17.25 -9.39 2.59
CA ALA A 160 17.61 -9.71 1.21
C ALA A 160 18.12 -8.46 0.46
N ALA A 161 19.08 -8.61 -0.46
CA ALA A 161 19.59 -7.48 -1.25
C ALA A 161 18.45 -6.83 -2.06
N TYR A 162 18.38 -5.51 -2.02
CA TYR A 162 17.31 -4.73 -2.64
C TYR A 162 17.89 -3.62 -3.55
N PRO A 163 17.44 -3.51 -4.82
CA PRO A 163 17.92 -2.48 -5.73
C PRO A 163 17.36 -1.11 -5.33
N ILE A 164 18.23 -0.15 -4.97
CA ILE A 164 17.82 1.22 -4.65
C ILE A 164 17.18 1.88 -5.88
N PRO A 165 15.89 2.27 -5.87
CA PRO A 165 15.17 2.72 -7.07
C PRO A 165 15.78 3.96 -7.73
N GLY A 166 16.40 4.83 -6.92
CA GLY A 166 17.10 6.00 -7.43
C GLY A 166 17.85 6.79 -6.37
N VAL A 167 18.67 7.73 -6.83
CA VAL A 167 19.41 8.67 -5.99
C VAL A 167 18.98 10.09 -6.34
N VAL A 168 18.94 10.93 -5.32
CA VAL A 168 18.65 12.34 -5.41
C VAL A 168 19.94 13.13 -5.26
N MET A 169 20.15 14.11 -6.11
CA MET A 169 21.16 15.15 -5.91
C MET A 169 20.48 16.50 -5.84
N ALA A 170 20.84 17.32 -4.87
CA ALA A 170 20.40 18.70 -4.82
C ALA A 170 21.56 19.65 -4.56
N ASP A 171 21.43 20.85 -5.09
CA ASP A 171 22.25 21.97 -4.65
C ASP A 171 21.84 22.37 -3.22
N ALA A 172 22.80 22.35 -2.30
CA ALA A 172 22.55 22.55 -0.87
C ALA A 172 23.00 23.91 -0.34
N GLU A 173 23.73 24.68 -1.15
CA GLU A 173 24.23 26.00 -0.82
C GLU A 173 24.04 26.93 -2.05
N SER A 174 23.92 28.24 -1.85
CA SER A 174 23.85 29.17 -2.97
C SER A 174 25.14 29.32 -3.80
N MET A 175 25.12 28.86 -5.05
CA MET A 175 26.25 29.11 -5.96
C MET A 175 26.37 30.57 -6.45
N ALA A 176 27.62 31.04 -6.58
CA ALA A 176 28.00 32.41 -6.92
C ALA A 176 27.34 32.98 -8.19
N GLY A 177 26.80 34.19 -7.98
CA GLY A 177 25.94 34.99 -8.87
C GLY A 177 26.45 35.36 -10.27
N ASN A 178 25.50 35.59 -11.18
CA ASN A 178 25.77 36.21 -12.49
C ASN A 178 26.11 37.71 -12.31
N GLY A 179 27.21 38.14 -12.93
CA GLY A 179 27.88 39.44 -12.68
C GLY A 179 29.38 39.31 -12.38
N THR A 180 29.86 38.09 -12.14
CA THR A 180 31.27 37.72 -11.94
C THR A 180 32.00 37.33 -13.24
N GLY A 181 31.26 37.14 -14.34
CA GLY A 181 31.80 36.64 -15.62
C GLY A 181 31.91 35.11 -15.71
N ASP A 182 31.33 34.39 -14.76
CA ASP A 182 31.41 32.93 -14.69
C ASP A 182 30.63 32.26 -15.84
N THR A 183 31.17 31.13 -16.31
CA THR A 183 30.55 30.31 -17.35
C THR A 183 30.55 28.85 -16.93
N MET A 184 29.79 28.00 -17.62
CA MET A 184 29.81 26.54 -17.38
C MET A 184 31.22 25.92 -17.56
N GLU A 185 32.08 26.54 -18.38
CA GLU A 185 33.46 26.09 -18.63
C GLU A 185 34.48 26.66 -17.66
N ALA A 186 34.25 27.88 -17.18
CA ALA A 186 35.08 28.53 -16.17
C ALA A 186 34.22 28.97 -14.96
N PRO A 187 33.58 28.04 -14.24
CA PRO A 187 32.76 28.38 -13.10
C PRO A 187 33.66 28.64 -11.89
N ARG A 188 33.33 29.64 -11.07
CA ARG A 188 33.87 29.73 -9.70
C ARG A 188 33.33 28.61 -8.84
N GLU A 189 32.04 28.29 -9.01
CA GLU A 189 31.32 27.29 -8.24
C GLU A 189 30.49 26.36 -9.12
N TYR A 190 30.48 25.08 -8.78
CA TYR A 190 29.60 24.10 -9.40
C TYR A 190 29.43 22.89 -8.48
N VAL A 191 28.32 22.19 -8.68
CA VAL A 191 28.12 20.81 -8.21
C VAL A 191 27.83 19.92 -9.41
N GLN A 192 28.40 18.72 -9.41
CA GLN A 192 28.27 17.76 -10.50
C GLN A 192 28.16 16.35 -9.95
N ALA A 193 27.31 15.54 -10.57
CA ALA A 193 27.22 14.11 -10.31
C ALA A 193 27.26 13.31 -11.62
N THR A 194 27.95 12.17 -11.58
CA THR A 194 28.05 11.20 -12.67
C THR A 194 27.65 9.83 -12.16
N ALA A 195 26.77 9.14 -12.88
CA ALA A 195 26.31 7.81 -12.49
C ALA A 195 25.81 7.01 -13.71
N ASP A 196 25.75 5.69 -13.57
CA ASP A 196 25.17 4.78 -14.56
C ASP A 196 23.63 4.85 -14.57
N GLY A 197 23.08 5.87 -15.19
CA GLY A 197 21.65 6.09 -15.25
C GLY A 197 21.26 7.40 -15.94
N ILE A 198 19.99 7.77 -15.80
CA ILE A 198 19.40 8.98 -16.38
C ILE A 198 19.04 9.95 -15.25
N TRP A 199 19.59 11.16 -15.31
CA TRP A 199 19.24 12.24 -14.39
C TRP A 199 18.03 13.01 -14.93
N ASN A 200 17.14 13.45 -14.05
CA ASN A 200 16.05 14.37 -14.33
C ASN A 200 15.98 15.43 -13.24
N ILE A 201 15.86 16.69 -13.62
CA ILE A 201 15.60 17.81 -12.71
C ILE A 201 14.10 17.83 -12.44
N VAL A 202 13.71 17.52 -11.21
CA VAL A 202 12.31 17.28 -10.85
C VAL A 202 11.70 18.39 -10.03
N GLU A 203 12.54 19.20 -9.40
CA GLU A 203 12.09 20.33 -8.62
C GLU A 203 13.12 21.45 -8.61
N MET A 204 12.63 22.67 -8.48
CA MET A 204 13.47 23.85 -8.33
C MET A 204 12.86 24.87 -7.38
N TYR A 205 13.71 25.46 -6.54
CA TYR A 205 13.42 26.76 -5.96
C TYR A 205 13.75 27.83 -6.99
N ARG A 206 12.72 28.49 -7.53
CA ARG A 206 12.90 29.52 -8.58
C ARG A 206 13.09 30.91 -7.96
N ASN A 207 14.02 31.68 -8.51
CA ASN A 207 14.14 33.11 -8.23
C ASN A 207 14.04 33.91 -9.55
N PRO A 208 12.85 34.41 -9.93
CA PRO A 208 12.65 35.11 -11.20
C PRO A 208 13.63 36.29 -11.37
N GLY A 209 14.25 36.39 -12.55
CA GLY A 209 15.24 37.44 -12.85
C GLY A 209 16.69 37.05 -12.58
N ARG A 210 16.94 35.81 -12.14
CA ARG A 210 18.27 35.21 -12.02
C ARG A 210 18.47 34.12 -13.06
N THR A 211 19.71 33.88 -13.48
CA THR A 211 20.07 32.75 -14.33
C THR A 211 20.55 31.61 -13.46
N TYR A 212 20.19 30.37 -13.78
CA TYR A 212 20.76 29.20 -13.14
C TYR A 212 20.95 28.11 -14.18
N TYR A 213 22.20 27.72 -14.42
CA TYR A 213 22.51 26.81 -15.50
C TYR A 213 22.61 25.36 -15.06
N ALA A 214 22.06 24.48 -15.88
CA ALA A 214 22.32 23.05 -15.82
C ALA A 214 22.84 22.53 -17.16
N ARG A 215 23.62 21.45 -17.11
CA ARG A 215 24.10 20.72 -18.28
C ARG A 215 24.07 19.23 -18.01
N LYS A 216 23.54 18.46 -18.96
CA LYS A 216 23.67 17.00 -19.02
C LYS A 216 24.63 16.58 -20.13
N SER A 217 25.45 15.58 -19.89
CA SER A 217 26.32 14.97 -20.89
C SER A 217 26.44 13.47 -20.69
N SER A 218 26.52 12.72 -21.79
CA SER A 218 26.68 11.26 -21.73
C SER A 218 28.03 10.87 -21.14
N SER A 219 28.06 9.80 -20.33
CA SER A 219 29.27 9.28 -19.69
C SER A 219 29.20 7.76 -19.61
N GLY A 220 29.82 7.08 -20.58
CA GLY A 220 29.74 5.61 -20.69
C GLY A 220 28.30 5.15 -20.90
N SER A 221 27.82 4.23 -20.07
CA SER A 221 26.43 3.79 -20.03
C SER A 221 25.49 4.80 -19.36
N GLY A 222 26.02 5.78 -18.64
CA GLY A 222 25.26 6.72 -17.84
C GLY A 222 25.33 8.19 -18.29
N GLN A 223 25.06 9.07 -17.34
CA GLN A 223 25.01 10.52 -17.54
C GLN A 223 25.76 11.28 -16.44
N THR A 224 26.26 12.44 -16.81
CA THR A 224 26.72 13.47 -15.90
C THR A 224 25.72 14.62 -15.91
N ILE A 225 25.30 15.09 -14.74
CA ILE A 225 24.58 16.34 -14.56
C ILE A 225 25.44 17.32 -13.78
N ARG A 226 25.48 18.58 -14.23
CA ARG A 226 26.18 19.68 -13.54
C ARG A 226 25.23 20.85 -13.36
N PHE A 227 25.25 21.43 -12.17
CA PHE A 227 24.67 22.73 -11.87
C PHE A 227 25.75 23.79 -11.68
N GLY A 228 25.42 25.02 -12.06
CA GLY A 228 26.30 26.17 -11.93
C GLY A 228 26.83 26.69 -13.28
N PRO A 229 27.15 27.99 -13.40
CA PRO A 229 27.04 29.00 -12.35
C PRO A 229 25.59 29.40 -12.05
N GLY A 230 25.33 29.95 -10.86
CA GLY A 230 23.98 30.24 -10.35
C GLY A 230 23.81 31.69 -9.90
N GLY A 231 22.67 32.31 -10.18
CA GLY A 231 22.42 33.73 -9.99
C GLY A 231 22.13 34.13 -8.54
N GLU A 232 23.03 33.84 -7.60
CA GLU A 232 22.97 34.23 -6.18
C GLU A 232 22.36 35.61 -5.96
N ALA A 233 21.30 35.67 -5.16
CA ALA A 233 20.68 36.91 -4.74
C ALA A 233 19.71 36.74 -3.58
N SER A 234 19.51 37.83 -2.83
CA SER A 234 18.46 37.95 -1.82
C SER A 234 17.04 37.81 -2.42
N PRO A 235 16.08 37.22 -1.68
CA PRO A 235 16.24 36.61 -0.36
C PRO A 235 16.83 35.19 -0.41
N SER A 236 16.78 34.50 -1.55
CA SER A 236 17.32 33.13 -1.70
C SER A 236 17.74 32.84 -3.15
N ALA A 237 18.81 32.07 -3.35
CA ALA A 237 19.34 31.73 -4.67
C ALA A 237 18.51 30.61 -5.34
N PRO A 238 18.54 30.47 -6.68
CA PRO A 238 17.95 29.29 -7.30
C PRO A 238 18.63 28.00 -6.83
N ALA A 239 17.84 26.95 -6.57
CA ALA A 239 18.34 25.61 -6.27
C ALA A 239 17.54 24.58 -7.08
N ALA A 240 18.14 23.43 -7.34
CA ALA A 240 17.53 22.35 -8.10
C ALA A 240 17.71 21.01 -7.37
N VAL A 241 16.70 20.15 -7.52
CA VAL A 241 16.68 18.78 -7.02
C VAL A 241 16.50 17.86 -8.21
N THR A 242 17.24 16.75 -8.22
CA THR A 242 17.22 15.77 -9.31
C THR A 242 16.80 14.40 -8.81
N PHE A 243 16.27 13.58 -9.71
CA PHE A 243 16.20 12.14 -9.56
C PHE A 243 17.09 11.46 -10.59
N LEU A 244 17.84 10.46 -10.14
CA LEU A 244 18.57 9.51 -10.97
C LEU A 244 17.81 8.19 -10.98
N THR A 245 17.48 7.71 -12.17
CA THR A 245 17.08 6.31 -12.37
C THR A 245 18.27 5.54 -12.90
N PHE A 246 18.67 4.49 -12.20
CA PHE A 246 19.81 3.67 -12.60
C PHE A 246 19.49 2.78 -13.80
N ASN A 247 20.48 2.57 -14.66
CA ASN A 247 20.42 1.51 -15.65
C ASN A 247 20.54 0.14 -14.96
N PRO A 248 20.01 -0.94 -15.56
CA PRO A 248 20.20 -2.30 -15.03
C PRO A 248 21.67 -2.69 -14.81
N SER A 249 22.60 -2.14 -15.61
CA SER A 249 24.04 -2.36 -15.47
C SER A 249 24.65 -1.80 -14.18
N ALA A 250 23.98 -0.86 -13.51
CA ALA A 250 24.45 -0.28 -12.25
C ALA A 250 24.43 -1.31 -11.10
N TYR A 251 23.58 -2.33 -11.19
CA TYR A 251 23.34 -3.32 -10.12
C TYR A 251 24.13 -4.62 -10.31
N ALA A 252 25.29 -4.57 -10.99
CA ALA A 252 26.03 -5.78 -11.38
C ALA A 252 26.66 -6.57 -10.21
N GLY A 253 26.73 -6.02 -9.00
CA GLY A 253 27.30 -6.67 -7.81
C GLY A 253 26.30 -7.51 -7.01
N ALA A 254 26.79 -8.47 -6.21
CA ALA A 254 25.95 -9.37 -5.42
C ALA A 254 25.04 -8.65 -4.39
N ASN A 255 25.47 -7.48 -3.90
CA ASN A 255 24.68 -6.66 -2.96
C ASN A 255 23.87 -5.57 -3.67
N LEU A 256 23.81 -5.57 -5.01
CA LEU A 256 23.15 -4.55 -5.82
C LEU A 256 23.62 -3.12 -5.48
N GLU A 257 24.88 -2.98 -5.04
CA GLU A 257 25.47 -1.70 -4.67
C GLU A 257 25.56 -0.79 -5.90
N VAL A 258 25.02 0.42 -5.77
CA VAL A 258 25.08 1.48 -6.76
C VAL A 258 26.02 2.58 -6.29
N GLY A 259 26.57 3.36 -7.22
CA GLY A 259 27.39 4.50 -6.83
C GLY A 259 27.32 5.69 -7.75
N VAL A 260 27.52 6.86 -7.14
CA VAL A 260 27.48 8.17 -7.78
C VAL A 260 28.81 8.87 -7.52
N ASP A 261 29.49 9.27 -8.59
CA ASP A 261 30.70 10.08 -8.50
C ASP A 261 30.31 11.56 -8.47
N VAL A 262 30.71 12.25 -7.42
CA VAL A 262 30.42 13.66 -7.19
C VAL A 262 31.69 14.48 -7.39
N SER A 263 31.56 15.62 -8.04
CA SER A 263 32.59 16.66 -8.11
C SER A 263 31.97 18.02 -7.81
N MET A 264 32.60 18.78 -6.91
CA MET A 264 32.16 20.12 -6.54
C MET A 264 33.36 21.05 -6.48
N LYS A 265 33.14 22.32 -6.83
CA LYS A 265 34.16 23.37 -6.70
C LYS A 265 33.57 24.51 -5.88
N GLY A 266 34.25 24.87 -4.80
CA GLY A 266 33.93 26.06 -4.01
C GLY A 266 34.78 27.26 -4.40
N GLY A 267 34.13 28.41 -4.61
CA GLY A 267 34.73 29.74 -4.76
C GLY A 267 34.57 30.59 -3.48
N GLY A 268 33.58 30.21 -2.67
CA GLY A 268 33.41 30.34 -1.23
C GLY A 268 33.08 28.94 -0.70
N ASN A 269 31.94 28.76 -0.02
CA ASN A 269 31.40 27.44 0.30
C ASN A 269 30.53 26.96 -0.86
N THR A 270 30.54 25.66 -1.16
CA THR A 270 29.59 25.05 -2.09
C THR A 270 29.26 23.67 -1.56
N ALA A 271 27.97 23.32 -1.55
CA ALA A 271 27.49 22.08 -0.95
C ALA A 271 26.57 21.31 -1.90
N VAL A 272 26.64 19.99 -1.83
CA VAL A 272 25.67 19.09 -2.45
C VAL A 272 24.93 18.34 -1.35
N ALA A 273 23.61 18.19 -1.49
CA ALA A 273 22.85 17.24 -0.70
C ALA A 273 22.57 16.00 -1.54
N VAL A 274 22.57 14.85 -0.88
CA VAL A 274 22.26 13.56 -1.50
C VAL A 274 21.16 12.89 -0.72
N GLY A 275 20.14 12.45 -1.45
CA GLY A 275 19.03 11.67 -0.91
C GLY A 275 18.88 10.37 -1.68
N LEU A 276 18.03 9.50 -1.19
CA LEU A 276 17.67 8.26 -1.86
C LEU A 276 16.16 8.27 -2.12
N LEU A 277 15.79 7.75 -3.28
CA LEU A 277 14.45 7.22 -3.45
C LEU A 277 14.44 5.86 -2.76
N VAL A 278 13.50 5.68 -1.87
CA VAL A 278 13.28 4.43 -1.14
C VAL A 278 11.98 3.81 -1.62
N PRO A 279 11.86 2.47 -1.60
CA PRO A 279 10.58 1.83 -1.88
C PRO A 279 9.52 2.42 -0.97
N LYS A 280 8.41 2.77 -1.58
CA LYS A 280 7.17 2.97 -0.84
C LYS A 280 6.46 1.63 -0.70
N ALA A 281 5.47 1.61 0.17
CA ALA A 281 4.43 0.60 0.13
C ALA A 281 3.10 1.31 0.00
N ASP A 282 2.23 0.72 -0.79
CA ASP A 282 0.80 0.93 -0.74
C ASP A 282 0.21 0.03 0.35
N PHE A 283 -0.76 0.52 1.13
CA PHE A 283 -1.34 -0.18 2.27
C PHE A 283 -2.85 -0.05 2.32
N GLY A 284 -3.55 -1.19 2.39
CA GLY A 284 -5.00 -1.20 2.59
C GLY A 284 -5.44 -0.48 3.87
N ASP A 285 -6.60 0.16 3.77
CA ASP A 285 -7.12 1.12 4.72
C ASP A 285 -8.45 0.69 5.39
N ALA A 286 -8.89 -0.57 5.16
CA ALA A 286 -10.03 -1.15 5.88
C ALA A 286 -9.85 -1.05 7.40
N PRO A 287 -10.94 -1.15 8.20
CA PRO A 287 -10.83 -1.09 9.65
C PRO A 287 -9.73 -2.00 10.20
N ALA A 288 -9.01 -1.56 11.23
CA ALA A 288 -7.82 -2.25 11.73
C ALA A 288 -8.03 -3.73 12.12
N SER A 289 -9.28 -4.16 12.38
CA SER A 289 -9.62 -5.56 12.65
C SER A 289 -9.36 -6.50 11.46
N TYR A 290 -9.42 -6.00 10.22
CA TYR A 290 -9.12 -6.76 9.00
C TYR A 290 -7.62 -7.01 8.78
N GLY A 291 -6.76 -6.39 9.61
CA GLY A 291 -5.32 -6.55 9.57
C GLY A 291 -4.63 -5.79 8.43
N SER A 292 -3.30 -5.76 8.49
CA SER A 292 -2.47 -5.00 7.55
C SER A 292 -2.12 -5.83 6.31
N ALA A 293 -2.43 -5.29 5.14
CA ALA A 293 -1.83 -5.68 3.87
C ALA A 293 -0.95 -4.53 3.37
N GLY A 294 0.12 -4.87 2.65
CA GLY A 294 0.93 -3.85 1.99
C GLY A 294 1.57 -4.39 0.73
N HIS A 295 1.77 -3.52 -0.26
CA HIS A 295 2.36 -3.84 -1.54
C HIS A 295 3.50 -2.88 -1.81
N LEU A 296 4.70 -3.38 -2.02
CA LEU A 296 5.82 -2.51 -2.31
C LEU A 296 5.65 -1.86 -3.67
N ILE A 297 6.13 -0.62 -3.78
CA ILE A 297 6.17 0.12 -5.03
C ILE A 297 7.64 0.22 -5.41
N PRO A 298 8.15 -0.74 -6.21
CA PRO A 298 9.58 -0.85 -6.46
C PRO A 298 10.11 0.30 -7.31
N SER A 299 9.27 0.97 -8.11
CA SER A 299 9.67 2.13 -8.89
C SER A 299 8.47 2.99 -9.27
N LEU A 300 8.55 4.27 -8.91
CA LEU A 300 7.75 5.31 -9.55
C LEU A 300 8.30 5.56 -10.96
N THR A 301 7.42 5.84 -11.92
CA THR A 301 7.79 6.06 -13.32
C THR A 301 8.36 7.48 -13.48
N PRO A 302 9.65 7.66 -13.84
CA PRO A 302 10.20 9.00 -14.04
C PRO A 302 9.71 9.60 -15.36
N VAL A 303 9.25 10.85 -15.28
CA VAL A 303 8.97 11.71 -16.45
C VAL A 303 10.19 12.58 -16.71
N ALA A 304 10.63 12.61 -17.96
CA ALA A 304 11.82 13.35 -18.34
C ALA A 304 11.64 14.88 -18.22
N ASP A 305 12.68 15.58 -17.77
CA ASP A 305 12.73 17.05 -17.68
C ASP A 305 12.96 17.76 -19.03
N GLY A 306 13.07 17.01 -20.12
CA GLY A 306 13.34 17.52 -21.46
C GLY A 306 14.75 18.09 -21.68
N LEU A 307 15.64 18.09 -20.68
CA LEU A 307 17.03 18.54 -20.82
C LEU A 307 17.86 17.46 -21.53
N ALA A 308 18.30 17.75 -22.76
CA ALA A 308 19.08 16.81 -23.56
C ALA A 308 20.48 16.54 -22.98
N SER A 309 20.91 15.27 -23.01
CA SER A 309 22.26 14.84 -22.62
C SER A 309 23.28 15.03 -23.76
N ASN A 310 23.46 16.27 -24.21
CA ASN A 310 24.31 16.63 -25.36
C ASN A 310 25.42 17.63 -25.02
N GLY A 311 25.63 17.94 -23.73
CA GLY A 311 26.65 18.87 -23.27
C GLY A 311 26.29 20.35 -23.45
N VAL A 312 25.05 20.67 -23.83
CA VAL A 312 24.58 22.05 -23.92
C VAL A 312 24.10 22.53 -22.55
N SER A 313 24.42 23.78 -22.22
CA SER A 313 23.98 24.42 -20.97
C SER A 313 22.64 25.14 -21.21
N VAL A 314 21.70 24.95 -20.29
CA VAL A 314 20.37 25.55 -20.33
C VAL A 314 20.13 26.32 -19.04
N ASP A 315 19.54 27.51 -19.14
CA ASP A 315 19.07 28.27 -17.98
C ASP A 315 17.75 27.66 -17.47
N ILE A 316 17.85 26.83 -16.44
CA ILE A 316 16.73 26.06 -15.89
C ILE A 316 15.81 26.90 -14.99
N ASN A 317 16.25 28.10 -14.57
CA ASN A 317 15.43 28.99 -13.75
C ASN A 317 14.36 29.74 -14.55
N GLN A 318 14.41 29.70 -15.89
CA GLN A 318 13.37 30.25 -16.75
C GLN A 318 12.05 29.49 -16.58
N SER A 319 10.93 30.22 -16.58
CA SER A 319 9.59 29.64 -16.44
C SER A 319 9.20 28.67 -17.56
N SER A 320 9.91 28.71 -18.70
CA SER A 320 9.72 27.80 -19.83
C SER A 320 10.34 26.42 -19.60
N PHE A 321 11.32 26.29 -18.69
CA PHE A 321 11.96 25.02 -18.41
C PHE A 321 10.98 24.07 -17.75
N GLN A 322 10.74 22.93 -18.39
CA GLN A 322 9.87 21.88 -17.87
C GLN A 322 10.64 21.06 -16.82
N LEU A 323 10.01 20.81 -15.68
CA LEU A 323 10.55 19.88 -14.70
C LEU A 323 10.12 18.47 -15.08
N GLY A 324 10.97 17.50 -14.77
CA GLY A 324 10.56 16.10 -14.71
C GLY A 324 9.65 15.87 -13.50
N SER A 325 9.13 14.65 -13.39
CA SER A 325 8.35 14.25 -12.23
C SER A 325 8.50 12.75 -11.96
N LEU A 326 7.98 12.31 -10.82
CA LEU A 326 7.64 10.91 -10.61
C LEU A 326 6.14 10.75 -10.84
N GLN A 327 5.76 9.66 -11.47
CA GLN A 327 4.38 9.23 -11.65
C GLN A 327 4.18 7.86 -11.00
N PRO A 328 2.95 7.51 -10.63
CA PRO A 328 2.65 6.15 -10.19
C PRO A 328 3.11 5.07 -11.19
N PRO A 329 3.20 3.80 -10.76
CA PRO A 329 3.47 2.68 -11.66
C PRO A 329 2.50 2.66 -12.84
N SER A 330 3.03 2.32 -14.03
CA SER A 330 2.23 2.23 -15.27
C SER A 330 1.76 0.82 -15.61
N THR A 331 2.12 -0.16 -14.78
CA THR A 331 1.69 -1.57 -14.86
C THR A 331 1.73 -2.19 -13.48
N ASN A 332 1.11 -3.37 -13.34
CA ASN A 332 1.10 -4.20 -12.13
C ASN A 332 0.33 -3.54 -11.00
N PHE A 333 -0.93 -3.21 -11.26
CA PHE A 333 -1.78 -2.46 -10.34
C PHE A 333 -3.27 -2.75 -10.63
N LEU A 334 -4.15 -2.41 -9.69
CA LEU A 334 -5.60 -2.53 -9.72
C LEU A 334 -6.27 -1.26 -10.30
N GLY A 335 -7.46 -1.37 -10.88
CA GLY A 335 -8.16 -0.16 -11.34
C GLY A 335 -7.52 0.48 -12.57
N SER A 336 -7.40 1.81 -12.58
CA SER A 336 -7.05 2.62 -13.76
C SER A 336 -5.82 3.53 -13.60
N VAL A 337 -5.43 3.82 -12.36
CA VAL A 337 -4.22 4.57 -12.00
C VAL A 337 -3.48 3.71 -11.00
N GLY A 338 -2.16 3.54 -11.15
CA GLY A 338 -1.40 2.74 -10.19
C GLY A 338 -1.25 3.44 -8.85
N PRO A 339 -0.82 2.70 -7.82
CA PRO A 339 -0.78 3.21 -6.47
C PRO A 339 0.28 4.29 -6.34
N ASP A 340 0.01 5.29 -5.52
CA ASP A 340 1.09 5.93 -4.80
C ASP A 340 1.30 5.27 -3.45
N GLY A 341 2.10 5.87 -2.58
CA GLY A 341 2.59 5.09 -1.45
C GLY A 341 2.65 5.90 -0.17
N GLU A 342 2.39 5.19 0.92
CA GLU A 342 2.22 5.75 2.25
C GLU A 342 3.39 5.35 3.15
N SER A 343 3.50 6.08 4.26
CA SER A 343 4.47 5.77 5.31
C SER A 343 3.97 4.70 6.31
N ALA A 344 2.66 4.45 6.32
CA ALA A 344 1.99 3.49 7.19
C ALA A 344 0.53 3.28 6.73
N PRO A 345 -0.12 2.16 7.14
CA PRO A 345 -1.55 1.93 6.90
C PRO A 345 -2.45 3.08 7.38
N GLN A 346 -3.43 3.47 6.57
CA GLN A 346 -4.36 4.58 6.85
C GLN A 346 -5.75 4.09 7.30
N TYR A 347 -5.82 3.13 8.23
CA TYR A 347 -7.09 2.52 8.66
C TYR A 347 -8.23 3.52 8.89
N SER A 348 -9.37 3.28 8.26
CA SER A 348 -10.56 4.11 8.31
C SER A 348 -11.81 3.27 8.60
N ALA A 349 -12.90 3.92 8.99
CA ALA A 349 -14.16 3.22 9.30
C ALA A 349 -14.97 2.87 8.05
N ASP A 350 -14.61 3.45 6.91
CA ASP A 350 -15.34 3.40 5.64
C ASP A 350 -14.46 3.05 4.44
N ALA A 351 -13.19 2.65 4.67
CA ALA A 351 -12.19 2.42 3.63
C ALA A 351 -12.01 3.65 2.70
N THR A 352 -11.78 4.82 3.34
CA THR A 352 -11.50 6.09 2.64
C THR A 352 -10.21 6.84 3.06
N GLY A 353 -9.39 6.22 3.89
CA GLY A 353 -8.25 6.83 4.59
C GLY A 353 -7.11 7.28 3.68
N ASP A 354 -6.88 6.57 2.58
CA ASP A 354 -5.82 6.81 1.59
C ASP A 354 -6.33 7.23 0.21
N ASN A 355 -7.65 7.26 -0.05
CA ASN A 355 -8.27 7.56 -1.36
C ASN A 355 -7.87 8.88 -2.05
N ASN A 356 -7.11 9.76 -1.39
CA ASN A 356 -6.54 10.98 -1.96
C ASN A 356 -5.14 11.28 -1.43
N ASN A 357 -4.46 10.28 -0.88
CA ASN A 357 -3.09 10.47 -0.47
C ASN A 357 -2.22 10.65 -1.72
N GLY A 358 -1.10 11.37 -1.56
CA GLY A 358 -0.13 11.62 -2.62
C GLY A 358 -0.66 12.16 -3.96
N SER A 359 -0.22 11.54 -5.05
CA SER A 359 -0.23 12.14 -6.40
C SER A 359 -1.07 11.38 -7.42
N ALA A 360 -1.52 10.17 -7.09
CA ALA A 360 -2.39 9.36 -7.92
C ALA A 360 -3.84 9.90 -7.90
N GLY A 361 -4.29 10.41 -6.75
CA GLY A 361 -5.64 10.99 -6.54
C GLY A 361 -6.77 9.95 -6.64
N VAL A 362 -8.03 10.37 -6.52
CA VAL A 362 -9.24 9.50 -6.41
C VAL A 362 -9.40 8.34 -7.42
N ASN A 363 -8.65 8.31 -8.52
CA ASN A 363 -8.77 7.26 -9.54
C ASN A 363 -7.82 6.09 -9.31
N GLU A 364 -6.95 6.18 -8.31
CA GLU A 364 -6.23 5.04 -7.73
C GLU A 364 -7.23 4.02 -7.19
N GLU A 365 -8.07 4.42 -6.24
CA GLU A 365 -9.07 3.57 -5.57
C GLU A 365 -10.32 3.29 -6.43
N ASN A 366 -10.18 2.67 -7.60
CA ASN A 366 -11.31 2.40 -8.50
C ASN A 366 -11.37 1.02 -9.16
N ALA A 367 -10.69 0.03 -8.58
CA ALA A 367 -10.85 -1.34 -9.04
C ALA A 367 -12.20 -1.96 -8.67
N TRP A 368 -12.87 -1.41 -7.66
CA TRP A 368 -14.22 -1.82 -7.24
C TRP A 368 -15.29 -0.76 -7.58
N PRO A 369 -16.56 -1.16 -7.89
CA PRO A 369 -17.62 -0.20 -8.12
C PRO A 369 -17.95 0.64 -6.87
N SER A 370 -18.10 1.95 -7.04
CA SER A 370 -18.53 2.83 -5.95
C SER A 370 -19.97 2.55 -5.52
N ALA A 371 -20.24 2.69 -4.21
CA ALA A 371 -21.54 2.44 -3.60
C ALA A 371 -22.13 1.04 -3.95
N TYR A 372 -21.27 0.02 -3.95
CA TYR A 372 -21.65 -1.35 -4.30
C TYR A 372 -22.65 -1.94 -3.29
N VAL A 373 -23.76 -2.47 -3.82
CA VAL A 373 -24.77 -3.17 -3.03
C VAL A 373 -24.82 -4.64 -3.43
N LEU A 374 -24.39 -5.53 -2.54
CA LEU A 374 -24.54 -6.96 -2.70
C LEU A 374 -25.95 -7.37 -2.30
N THR A 375 -26.74 -7.85 -3.27
CA THR A 375 -28.08 -8.38 -3.00
C THR A 375 -28.04 -9.91 -2.96
N VAL A 376 -28.38 -10.51 -1.82
CA VAL A 376 -28.33 -11.96 -1.61
C VAL A 376 -29.73 -12.52 -1.46
N SER A 377 -30.15 -13.33 -2.44
CA SER A 377 -31.47 -14.00 -2.41
C SER A 377 -31.40 -15.44 -1.92
N GLN A 378 -30.28 -16.16 -2.09
CA GLN A 378 -30.08 -17.51 -1.55
C GLN A 378 -28.59 -17.71 -1.20
N ALA A 379 -28.31 -18.58 -0.23
CA ALA A 379 -26.94 -19.05 0.04
C ALA A 379 -26.40 -19.93 -1.10
N ASN A 380 -25.07 -20.08 -1.18
CA ASN A 380 -24.37 -20.87 -2.20
C ASN A 380 -24.57 -20.39 -3.64
N GLN A 381 -25.10 -19.17 -3.84
CA GLN A 381 -25.07 -18.53 -5.15
C GLN A 381 -23.64 -18.11 -5.51
N SER A 382 -23.35 -18.07 -6.80
CA SER A 382 -22.08 -17.57 -7.30
C SER A 382 -22.14 -16.06 -7.44
N LEU A 383 -21.23 -15.35 -6.78
CA LEU A 383 -20.95 -13.94 -7.04
C LEU A 383 -19.75 -13.87 -7.98
N VAL A 384 -19.90 -13.21 -9.13
CA VAL A 384 -18.80 -12.94 -10.06
C VAL A 384 -18.63 -11.44 -10.19
N GLN A 385 -17.43 -10.94 -9.88
CA GLN A 385 -17.08 -9.54 -10.07
C GLN A 385 -15.87 -9.42 -10.99
N SER A 386 -16.00 -8.56 -12.00
CA SER A 386 -14.86 -8.16 -12.83
C SER A 386 -14.13 -7.03 -12.13
N VAL A 387 -12.85 -7.25 -11.81
CA VAL A 387 -11.95 -6.28 -11.18
C VAL A 387 -10.99 -5.77 -12.22
N ALA A 388 -10.94 -4.46 -12.45
CA ALA A 388 -10.00 -3.87 -13.40
C ALA A 388 -8.56 -4.06 -12.90
N CYS A 389 -7.65 -4.35 -13.81
CA CYS A 389 -6.24 -4.55 -13.46
C CYS A 389 -5.33 -4.32 -14.67
N ASN A 390 -4.13 -3.81 -14.42
CA ASN A 390 -3.12 -3.54 -15.44
C ASN A 390 -1.87 -4.39 -15.20
N GLY A 391 -1.29 -4.92 -16.27
CA GLY A 391 -0.13 -5.82 -16.19
C GLY A 391 -0.47 -7.30 -16.29
N THR A 392 0.49 -8.16 -15.92
CA THR A 392 0.34 -9.63 -15.96
C THR A 392 0.70 -10.20 -14.59
N GLY A 393 -0.30 -10.72 -13.88
CA GLY A 393 -0.16 -11.17 -12.49
C GLY A 393 -1.41 -11.88 -12.00
N SER A 394 -1.68 -11.82 -10.71
CA SER A 394 -2.89 -12.36 -10.10
C SER A 394 -3.59 -11.32 -9.23
N VAL A 395 -4.93 -11.37 -9.23
CA VAL A 395 -5.77 -10.63 -8.29
C VAL A 395 -6.40 -11.63 -7.33
N ALA A 396 -6.29 -11.37 -6.04
CA ALA A 396 -7.04 -12.05 -4.99
C ALA A 396 -7.99 -11.06 -4.34
N GLY A 397 -9.17 -11.52 -3.91
CA GLY A 397 -10.12 -10.67 -3.21
C GLY A 397 -10.81 -11.40 -2.06
N TRP A 398 -11.12 -10.66 -1.00
CA TRP A 398 -11.84 -11.14 0.17
C TRP A 398 -13.05 -10.25 0.43
N ILE A 399 -14.21 -10.84 0.73
CA ILE A 399 -15.42 -10.11 1.11
C ILE A 399 -15.87 -10.65 2.46
N ASP A 400 -15.90 -9.79 3.49
CA ASP A 400 -16.43 -10.15 4.80
C ASP A 400 -17.96 -10.33 4.70
N PHE A 401 -18.42 -11.55 4.49
CA PHE A 401 -19.84 -11.84 4.25
C PHE A 401 -20.61 -11.94 5.57
N ASP A 402 -19.99 -12.47 6.62
CA ASP A 402 -20.64 -12.72 7.91
C ASP A 402 -20.55 -11.51 8.87
N ARG A 403 -19.80 -10.48 8.47
CA ARG A 403 -19.57 -9.21 9.19
C ARG A 403 -18.90 -9.42 10.54
N ASN A 404 -18.00 -10.40 10.65
CA ASN A 404 -17.29 -10.70 11.88
C ASN A 404 -16.07 -9.77 12.12
N GLY A 405 -15.72 -8.93 11.14
CA GLY A 405 -14.63 -7.96 11.25
C GLY A 405 -13.26 -8.52 10.86
N THR A 406 -13.21 -9.71 10.28
CA THR A 406 -12.00 -10.35 9.74
C THR A 406 -12.29 -10.93 8.35
N PHE A 407 -11.23 -11.23 7.59
CA PHE A 407 -11.36 -11.94 6.30
C PHE A 407 -11.04 -13.43 6.47
N ASP A 408 -12.03 -14.27 6.19
CA ASP A 408 -11.96 -15.72 6.37
C ASP A 408 -11.58 -16.49 5.09
N ALA A 409 -11.33 -17.79 5.25
CA ALA A 409 -10.82 -18.63 4.17
C ALA A 409 -11.85 -18.86 3.05
N ASP A 410 -13.14 -18.95 3.39
CA ASP A 410 -14.24 -19.11 2.44
C ASP A 410 -14.68 -17.81 1.76
N GLU A 411 -14.16 -16.68 2.24
CA GLU A 411 -14.40 -15.35 1.69
C GLU A 411 -13.46 -14.98 0.55
N ARG A 412 -12.50 -15.85 0.23
CA ARG A 412 -11.47 -15.60 -0.78
C ARG A 412 -11.92 -16.01 -2.18
N ALA A 413 -11.63 -15.16 -3.16
CA ALA A 413 -11.60 -15.51 -4.58
C ALA A 413 -10.27 -15.08 -5.22
N GLN A 414 -9.94 -15.66 -6.37
CA GLN A 414 -8.73 -15.33 -7.11
C GLN A 414 -8.92 -15.53 -8.62
N ALA A 415 -8.30 -14.68 -9.43
CA ALA A 415 -8.18 -14.86 -10.86
C ALA A 415 -6.86 -14.27 -11.39
N ALA A 416 -6.42 -14.75 -12.55
CA ALA A 416 -5.27 -14.16 -13.24
C ALA A 416 -5.66 -12.81 -13.86
N CYS A 417 -4.75 -11.85 -13.82
CA CYS A 417 -4.84 -10.61 -14.60
C CYS A 417 -3.94 -10.75 -15.83
N THR A 418 -4.50 -10.58 -17.03
CA THR A 418 -3.75 -10.59 -18.30
C THR A 418 -3.86 -9.27 -19.05
N GLY A 419 -3.99 -8.17 -18.31
CA GLY A 419 -4.27 -6.83 -18.81
C GLY A 419 -5.76 -6.63 -19.12
N GLY A 420 -6.40 -5.73 -18.38
CA GLY A 420 -7.81 -5.36 -18.55
C GLY A 420 -8.62 -5.63 -17.30
N ALA A 421 -8.89 -6.91 -17.01
CA ALA A 421 -9.64 -7.29 -15.80
C ALA A 421 -9.38 -8.75 -15.38
N ALA A 422 -9.58 -9.00 -14.09
CA ALA A 422 -9.62 -10.33 -13.47
C ALA A 422 -11.07 -10.63 -13.01
N ALA A 423 -11.62 -11.78 -13.41
CA ALA A 423 -12.98 -12.18 -13.03
C ALA A 423 -12.94 -13.02 -11.75
N LEU A 424 -13.13 -12.37 -10.60
CA LEU A 424 -13.19 -13.03 -9.30
C LEU A 424 -14.55 -13.70 -9.10
N GLN A 425 -14.54 -14.94 -8.60
CA GLN A 425 -15.73 -15.74 -8.36
C GLN A 425 -15.76 -16.25 -6.92
N TRP A 426 -16.73 -15.80 -6.14
CA TRP A 426 -17.04 -16.29 -4.80
C TRP A 426 -18.26 -17.21 -4.83
N THR A 427 -18.30 -18.14 -3.89
CA THR A 427 -19.53 -18.84 -3.51
C THR A 427 -20.04 -18.20 -2.22
N LEU A 428 -21.24 -17.64 -2.23
CA LEU A 428 -21.79 -16.98 -1.05
C LEU A 428 -21.95 -17.99 0.09
N PRO A 429 -21.41 -17.71 1.29
CA PRO A 429 -21.51 -18.63 2.42
C PRO A 429 -22.95 -18.66 2.98
N ASN A 430 -23.19 -19.51 3.99
CA ASN A 430 -24.54 -19.69 4.55
C ASN A 430 -24.88 -18.69 5.67
N ASP A 431 -23.89 -18.00 6.18
CA ASP A 431 -23.93 -17.10 7.34
C ASP A 431 -23.81 -15.62 6.97
N VAL A 432 -24.05 -15.27 5.70
CA VAL A 432 -24.10 -13.89 5.21
C VAL A 432 -24.98 -13.01 6.11
N GLN A 433 -24.46 -11.89 6.57
CA GLN A 433 -25.17 -10.91 7.39
C GLN A 433 -25.45 -9.62 6.61
N PRO A 434 -26.64 -8.99 6.78
CA PRO A 434 -26.93 -7.71 6.16
C PRO A 434 -26.17 -6.56 6.84
N GLY A 435 -25.94 -5.47 6.11
CA GLY A 435 -25.32 -4.23 6.57
C GLY A 435 -24.01 -3.92 5.87
N ASP A 436 -23.31 -2.88 6.33
CA ASP A 436 -22.03 -2.47 5.74
C ASP A 436 -20.93 -3.46 6.11
N SER A 437 -20.15 -3.82 5.11
CA SER A 437 -19.00 -4.71 5.18
C SER A 437 -17.89 -4.23 4.25
N PHE A 438 -16.83 -5.00 4.08
CA PHE A 438 -15.65 -4.61 3.33
C PHE A 438 -15.25 -5.67 2.31
N VAL A 439 -14.66 -5.21 1.21
CA VAL A 439 -13.89 -6.02 0.28
C VAL A 439 -12.44 -5.55 0.30
N ARG A 440 -11.51 -6.50 0.33
CA ARG A 440 -10.09 -6.25 0.05
C ARG A 440 -9.71 -6.86 -1.27
N LEU A 441 -9.04 -6.12 -2.13
CA LEU A 441 -8.44 -6.57 -3.37
C LEU A 441 -6.93 -6.49 -3.24
N ARG A 442 -6.22 -7.51 -3.71
CA ARG A 442 -4.76 -7.51 -3.76
C ARG A 442 -4.29 -7.99 -5.12
N TYR A 443 -3.42 -7.21 -5.76
CA TYR A 443 -2.71 -7.57 -6.98
C TYR A 443 -1.26 -7.87 -6.67
N ALA A 444 -0.68 -8.93 -7.22
CA ALA A 444 0.76 -9.12 -7.26
C ALA A 444 1.19 -9.87 -8.52
N THR A 445 2.43 -9.66 -8.96
CA THR A 445 3.02 -10.49 -10.02
C THR A 445 3.25 -11.92 -9.52
N ASP A 446 3.73 -12.08 -8.27
CA ASP A 446 3.85 -13.37 -7.61
C ASP A 446 2.59 -13.70 -6.80
N VAL A 447 1.85 -14.70 -7.26
CA VAL A 447 0.61 -15.16 -6.65
C VAL A 447 0.80 -15.69 -5.23
N ASP A 448 1.98 -16.22 -4.90
CA ASP A 448 2.24 -16.81 -3.59
C ASP A 448 2.28 -15.74 -2.48
N GLN A 449 2.51 -14.47 -2.84
CA GLN A 449 2.57 -13.33 -1.91
C GLN A 449 1.18 -12.81 -1.49
N ILE A 450 0.13 -13.20 -2.23
CA ILE A 450 -1.27 -12.75 -2.00
C ILE A 450 -2.22 -13.92 -1.69
N GLN A 451 -1.69 -14.97 -1.05
CA GLN A 451 -2.53 -16.08 -0.55
C GLN A 451 -3.31 -15.72 0.72
N SER A 452 -2.88 -14.66 1.42
CA SER A 452 -3.49 -14.17 2.66
C SER A 452 -4.07 -12.76 2.47
N PRO A 453 -5.14 -12.38 3.19
CA PRO A 453 -5.65 -11.00 3.18
C PRO A 453 -4.71 -10.01 3.88
N ILE A 454 -3.67 -10.50 4.55
CA ILE A 454 -2.67 -9.71 5.27
C ILE A 454 -1.25 -10.03 4.77
N GLY A 455 -0.27 -9.24 5.21
CA GLY A 455 1.13 -9.42 4.85
C GLY A 455 1.53 -8.60 3.63
N VAL A 456 2.74 -8.87 3.11
CA VAL A 456 3.42 -8.00 2.16
C VAL A 456 3.68 -8.71 0.84
N ALA A 457 3.50 -8.01 -0.27
CA ALA A 457 3.97 -8.41 -1.59
C ALA A 457 5.07 -7.47 -2.10
N ASP A 458 5.98 -7.99 -2.92
CA ASP A 458 7.15 -7.24 -3.42
C ASP A 458 6.81 -6.28 -4.57
N ASP A 459 5.59 -6.38 -5.11
CA ASP A 459 5.01 -5.46 -6.07
C ASP A 459 3.47 -5.46 -5.97
N GLY A 460 2.85 -4.62 -6.78
CA GLY A 460 1.40 -4.60 -6.92
C GLY A 460 0.72 -3.49 -6.12
N GLU A 461 -0.50 -3.78 -5.71
CA GLU A 461 -1.41 -2.85 -5.04
C GLU A 461 -2.41 -3.63 -4.18
N VAL A 462 -2.90 -2.99 -3.13
CA VAL A 462 -4.01 -3.39 -2.28
C VAL A 462 -5.03 -2.26 -2.23
N GLU A 463 -6.27 -2.56 -2.58
CA GLU A 463 -7.39 -1.62 -2.44
C GLU A 463 -8.42 -2.21 -1.47
N ASP A 464 -8.96 -1.38 -0.60
CA ASP A 464 -10.05 -1.73 0.31
C ASP A 464 -11.29 -0.89 -0.04
N HIS A 465 -12.47 -1.52 -0.05
CA HIS A 465 -13.71 -0.82 -0.36
C HIS A 465 -14.83 -1.21 0.59
N GLN A 466 -15.62 -0.23 1.02
CA GLN A 466 -16.87 -0.51 1.73
C GLN A 466 -17.96 -0.98 0.75
N ILE A 467 -18.68 -2.02 1.15
CA ILE A 467 -19.86 -2.55 0.44
C ILE A 467 -21.06 -2.58 1.39
N SER A 468 -22.28 -2.58 0.84
CA SER A 468 -23.50 -2.82 1.61
C SER A 468 -24.12 -4.16 1.22
N VAL A 469 -24.37 -5.02 2.20
CA VAL A 469 -25.03 -6.32 2.00
C VAL A 469 -26.50 -6.21 2.34
N VAL A 470 -27.36 -6.63 1.41
CA VAL A 470 -28.82 -6.67 1.57
C VAL A 470 -29.32 -8.07 1.31
N LEU A 471 -30.01 -8.64 2.30
CA LEU A 471 -30.67 -9.94 2.16
C LEU A 471 -32.08 -9.76 1.57
N GLN A 472 -32.48 -10.70 0.70
CA GLN A 472 -33.82 -10.75 0.11
C GLN A 472 -34.56 -12.04 0.47
N THR A 473 -35.88 -11.93 0.48
CA THR A 473 -36.78 -13.09 0.47
C THR A 473 -36.81 -13.69 -0.93
N ASP A 474 -36.89 -15.01 -1.04
CA ASP A 474 -37.12 -15.71 -2.30
C ASP A 474 -38.22 -16.75 -2.10
N LEU A 475 -39.38 -16.48 -2.67
CA LEU A 475 -40.56 -17.33 -2.54
C LEU A 475 -40.80 -18.10 -3.84
N SER A 476 -40.97 -19.41 -3.72
CA SER A 476 -41.40 -20.28 -4.81
C SER A 476 -42.72 -20.96 -4.47
N ILE A 477 -43.55 -21.16 -5.49
CA ILE A 477 -44.81 -21.90 -5.37
C ILE A 477 -44.92 -22.88 -6.53
N SER A 478 -45.34 -24.11 -6.23
CA SER A 478 -45.64 -25.13 -7.23
C SER A 478 -46.98 -25.77 -6.94
N LYS A 479 -47.69 -26.22 -7.99
CA LYS A 479 -48.98 -26.90 -7.88
C LYS A 479 -48.99 -28.12 -8.79
N SER A 480 -49.32 -29.28 -8.23
CA SER A 480 -49.49 -30.55 -8.95
C SER A 480 -50.87 -31.14 -8.69
N VAL A 481 -51.29 -32.10 -9.51
CA VAL A 481 -52.61 -32.74 -9.42
C VAL A 481 -52.50 -34.25 -9.63
N VAL A 482 -53.25 -35.02 -8.84
CA VAL A 482 -53.34 -36.48 -8.99
C VAL A 482 -54.79 -36.95 -8.89
N PRO A 483 -55.29 -37.75 -9.85
CA PRO A 483 -54.63 -38.12 -11.12
C PRO A 483 -54.53 -36.94 -12.09
N GLU A 484 -53.53 -36.96 -12.99
CA GLU A 484 -53.32 -35.93 -14.02
C GLU A 484 -54.41 -35.94 -15.10
N GLN A 485 -55.08 -37.08 -15.28
CA GLN A 485 -56.21 -37.25 -16.20
C GLN A 485 -57.37 -37.85 -15.42
N ALA A 486 -58.54 -37.25 -15.56
CA ALA A 486 -59.75 -37.66 -14.86
C ALA A 486 -60.99 -37.37 -15.72
N THR A 487 -62.04 -38.17 -15.56
CA THR A 487 -63.33 -37.90 -16.19
C THR A 487 -64.19 -37.02 -15.27
N ALA A 488 -65.16 -36.32 -15.85
CA ALA A 488 -66.17 -35.58 -15.09
C ALA A 488 -66.79 -36.44 -13.96
N GLY A 489 -67.00 -35.83 -12.79
CA GLY A 489 -67.45 -36.50 -11.57
C GLY A 489 -66.35 -37.19 -10.76
N SER A 490 -65.12 -37.29 -11.28
CA SER A 490 -63.97 -37.83 -10.53
C SER A 490 -63.40 -36.78 -9.58
N THR A 491 -62.90 -37.23 -8.43
CA THR A 491 -62.12 -36.41 -7.51
C THR A 491 -60.65 -36.40 -7.92
N VAL A 492 -60.05 -35.21 -7.99
CA VAL A 492 -58.61 -34.98 -8.14
C VAL A 492 -58.08 -34.28 -6.89
N THR A 493 -56.86 -34.61 -6.50
CA THR A 493 -56.18 -33.97 -5.36
C THR A 493 -55.09 -33.05 -5.89
N TYR A 494 -55.18 -31.77 -5.57
CA TYR A 494 -54.11 -30.82 -5.81
C TYR A 494 -53.16 -30.76 -4.61
N THR A 495 -51.87 -30.65 -4.90
CA THR A 495 -50.83 -30.37 -3.91
C THR A 495 -50.15 -29.06 -4.29
N ILE A 496 -50.24 -28.06 -3.42
CA ILE A 496 -49.57 -26.76 -3.54
C ILE A 496 -48.41 -26.76 -2.56
N ILE A 497 -47.20 -26.52 -3.03
CA ILE A 497 -46.02 -26.39 -2.18
C ILE A 497 -45.52 -24.96 -2.32
N ALA A 498 -45.55 -24.21 -1.22
CA ALA A 498 -44.97 -22.88 -1.10
C ALA A 498 -43.72 -22.95 -0.24
N LYS A 499 -42.60 -22.40 -0.72
CA LYS A 499 -41.30 -22.47 -0.05
C LYS A 499 -40.60 -21.13 -0.04
N ASN A 500 -40.00 -20.77 1.09
CA ASN A 500 -39.09 -19.64 1.21
C ASN A 500 -37.65 -20.14 1.03
N ASN A 501 -37.13 -20.01 -0.18
CA ASN A 501 -35.72 -20.28 -0.51
C ASN A 501 -34.80 -19.11 -0.10
N GLY A 502 -35.39 -18.00 0.35
CA GLY A 502 -34.71 -16.77 0.75
C GLY A 502 -33.85 -16.92 2.00
N GLN A 503 -33.02 -15.90 2.26
CA GLN A 503 -32.30 -15.77 3.53
C GLN A 503 -33.07 -14.94 4.58
N VAL A 504 -34.13 -14.24 4.17
CA VAL A 504 -35.00 -13.45 5.05
C VAL A 504 -36.34 -14.16 5.27
N ALA A 505 -36.91 -14.05 6.48
CA ALA A 505 -38.25 -14.53 6.76
C ALA A 505 -39.29 -13.78 5.91
N ALA A 506 -40.25 -14.52 5.36
CA ALA A 506 -41.36 -14.00 4.58
C ALA A 506 -42.68 -14.08 5.38
N ASP A 507 -42.61 -13.83 6.68
CA ASP A 507 -43.75 -13.90 7.59
C ASP A 507 -44.89 -13.03 7.06
N GLY A 508 -46.09 -13.62 6.96
CA GLY A 508 -47.25 -12.93 6.42
C GLY A 508 -47.47 -13.11 4.91
N ALA A 509 -46.59 -13.86 4.22
CA ALA A 509 -46.81 -14.19 2.81
C ALA A 509 -48.17 -14.88 2.60
N LEU A 510 -48.81 -14.60 1.46
CA LEU A 510 -50.12 -15.12 1.10
C LEU A 510 -50.01 -16.21 0.03
N VAL A 511 -50.56 -17.38 0.31
CA VAL A 511 -50.78 -18.43 -0.69
C VAL A 511 -52.21 -18.30 -1.21
N GLN A 512 -52.35 -18.03 -2.51
CA GLN A 512 -53.64 -17.95 -3.20
C GLN A 512 -53.70 -18.97 -4.34
N ASP A 513 -54.84 -19.64 -4.45
CA ASP A 513 -55.17 -20.55 -5.55
C ASP A 513 -56.54 -20.21 -6.12
N PRO A 514 -56.61 -19.31 -7.13
CA PRO A 514 -57.87 -18.84 -7.69
C PRO A 514 -58.76 -19.97 -8.24
N ALA A 515 -60.08 -19.76 -8.22
CA ALA A 515 -61.02 -20.70 -8.82
C ALA A 515 -60.83 -20.79 -10.34
N VAL A 516 -60.94 -22.00 -10.88
CA VAL A 516 -60.91 -22.28 -12.32
C VAL A 516 -62.21 -22.97 -12.71
N ALA A 517 -62.75 -22.63 -13.89
CA ALA A 517 -63.96 -23.25 -14.41
C ALA A 517 -63.77 -24.76 -14.64
N GLY A 518 -64.82 -25.56 -14.41
CA GLY A 518 -64.77 -27.02 -14.59
C GLY A 518 -64.26 -27.80 -13.37
N LEU A 519 -64.02 -27.12 -12.23
CA LEU A 519 -63.51 -27.71 -10.99
C LEU A 519 -64.32 -27.23 -9.77
N ASP A 520 -65.12 -28.14 -9.21
CA ASP A 520 -65.83 -27.90 -7.95
C ASP A 520 -64.97 -28.33 -6.77
N CYS A 521 -64.49 -27.35 -6.00
CA CYS A 521 -63.74 -27.57 -4.76
C CYS A 521 -64.52 -27.09 -3.53
N ASN A 522 -65.80 -26.73 -3.64
CA ASN A 522 -66.52 -26.03 -2.57
C ASN A 522 -66.69 -26.87 -1.30
N ALA A 523 -66.69 -28.20 -1.43
CA ALA A 523 -66.74 -29.14 -0.32
C ALA A 523 -65.35 -29.52 0.23
N ALA A 524 -64.25 -29.03 -0.36
CA ALA A 524 -62.92 -29.39 0.06
C ALA A 524 -62.56 -28.72 1.40
N VAL A 525 -61.83 -29.45 2.25
CA VAL A 525 -61.20 -28.92 3.47
C VAL A 525 -59.70 -29.03 3.26
N PRO A 526 -59.00 -27.96 2.83
CA PRO A 526 -57.58 -28.02 2.57
C PRO A 526 -56.81 -28.44 3.82
N LEU A 527 -55.88 -29.37 3.66
CA LEU A 527 -54.96 -29.79 4.71
C LEU A 527 -53.63 -29.10 4.50
N CYS A 528 -53.04 -28.58 5.58
CA CYS A 528 -51.72 -27.96 5.55
C CYS A 528 -50.74 -28.76 6.41
N SER A 529 -49.54 -28.98 5.89
CA SER A 529 -48.37 -29.38 6.65
C SER A 529 -47.25 -28.38 6.41
N ALA A 530 -46.39 -28.19 7.41
CA ALA A 530 -45.26 -27.27 7.32
C ALA A 530 -43.97 -27.95 7.80
N THR A 531 -42.85 -27.57 7.19
CA THR A 531 -41.49 -28.00 7.57
C THR A 531 -40.54 -26.79 7.58
N GLY A 532 -39.30 -26.97 8.04
CA GLY A 532 -38.31 -25.89 8.08
C GLY A 532 -38.69 -24.72 9.00
N GLY A 533 -39.54 -24.96 10.00
CA GLY A 533 -40.01 -23.92 10.93
C GLY A 533 -41.15 -23.05 10.40
N ALA A 534 -41.66 -23.30 9.18
CA ALA A 534 -42.86 -22.63 8.70
C ALA A 534 -44.11 -23.01 9.52
N GLY A 535 -45.07 -22.10 9.57
CA GLY A 535 -46.35 -22.26 10.25
C GLY A 535 -47.50 -22.37 9.26
N CYS A 536 -48.30 -23.42 9.41
CA CYS A 536 -49.61 -23.47 8.78
C CYS A 536 -50.54 -22.40 9.37
N PRO A 537 -51.49 -21.87 8.58
CA PRO A 537 -52.54 -20.99 9.10
C PRO A 537 -53.24 -21.62 10.31
N SER A 538 -53.50 -20.82 11.36
CA SER A 538 -54.18 -21.30 12.56
C SER A 538 -55.66 -21.59 12.30
N GLY A 539 -56.13 -22.77 12.69
CA GLY A 539 -57.55 -23.16 12.58
C GLY A 539 -57.87 -23.96 11.31
N THR A 540 -59.16 -24.20 11.07
CA THR A 540 -59.62 -24.90 9.86
C THR A 540 -59.45 -23.99 8.65
N ILE A 541 -58.72 -24.47 7.65
CA ILE A 541 -58.52 -23.76 6.38
C ILE A 541 -59.78 -23.90 5.53
N SER A 542 -60.28 -22.80 4.96
CA SER A 542 -61.38 -22.86 4.00
C SER A 542 -60.89 -22.66 2.56
N VAL A 543 -61.58 -23.27 1.61
CA VAL A 543 -61.33 -23.06 0.17
C VAL A 543 -61.61 -21.63 -0.25
N ASN A 544 -62.51 -20.92 0.44
CA ASN A 544 -62.80 -19.52 0.16
C ASN A 544 -61.64 -18.61 0.55
N ASP A 545 -60.95 -18.90 1.66
CA ASP A 545 -59.75 -18.15 2.05
C ASP A 545 -58.63 -18.36 1.05
N LEU A 546 -58.42 -19.61 0.62
CA LEU A 546 -57.41 -19.96 -0.39
C LEU A 546 -57.70 -19.35 -1.77
N ARG A 547 -58.97 -19.28 -2.19
CA ARG A 547 -59.39 -18.68 -3.49
C ARG A 547 -59.54 -17.17 -3.45
N GLY A 548 -59.72 -16.60 -2.26
CA GLY A 548 -60.05 -15.19 -2.04
C GLY A 548 -58.87 -14.39 -1.51
N SER A 549 -58.90 -14.04 -0.22
CA SER A 549 -57.88 -13.20 0.43
C SER A 549 -56.50 -13.85 0.51
N GLY A 550 -56.40 -15.17 0.37
CA GLY A 550 -55.19 -15.96 0.53
C GLY A 550 -55.00 -16.50 1.94
N LEU A 551 -54.22 -17.57 2.02
CA LEU A 551 -53.78 -18.17 3.27
C LEU A 551 -52.48 -17.51 3.72
N VAL A 552 -52.50 -16.91 4.91
CA VAL A 552 -51.32 -16.31 5.53
C VAL A 552 -50.41 -17.41 6.07
N VAL A 553 -49.16 -17.46 5.58
CA VAL A 553 -48.11 -18.31 6.15
C VAL A 553 -47.35 -17.50 7.19
N ASN A 554 -47.45 -17.91 8.45
CA ASN A 554 -46.79 -17.23 9.57
C ASN A 554 -46.56 -18.21 10.73
N PRO A 555 -45.30 -18.43 11.15
CA PRO A 555 -44.06 -17.90 10.57
C PRO A 555 -43.76 -18.51 9.18
N PHE A 556 -42.98 -17.82 8.36
CA PHE A 556 -42.41 -18.32 7.11
C PHE A 556 -40.90 -18.03 7.03
N PRO A 557 -40.10 -18.65 7.92
CA PRO A 557 -38.67 -18.37 8.00
C PRO A 557 -37.93 -18.84 6.75
N ALA A 558 -36.67 -18.41 6.61
CA ALA A 558 -35.75 -18.92 5.59
C ALA A 558 -35.68 -20.46 5.63
N GLY A 559 -35.78 -21.11 4.47
CA GLY A 559 -35.84 -22.57 4.35
C GLY A 559 -37.18 -23.21 4.72
N GLY A 560 -38.15 -22.42 5.18
CA GLY A 560 -39.49 -22.88 5.53
C GLY A 560 -40.29 -23.34 4.30
N GLU A 561 -41.13 -24.36 4.49
CA GLU A 561 -41.99 -24.90 3.43
C GLU A 561 -43.38 -25.21 3.99
N VAL A 562 -44.42 -24.85 3.23
CA VAL A 562 -45.81 -25.21 3.48
C VAL A 562 -46.35 -26.02 2.30
N THR A 563 -46.93 -27.18 2.60
CA THR A 563 -47.65 -28.01 1.64
C THR A 563 -49.14 -27.96 1.95
N ILE A 564 -49.96 -27.53 0.99
CA ILE A 564 -51.42 -27.51 1.06
C ILE A 564 -51.98 -28.54 0.09
N THR A 565 -52.82 -29.45 0.59
CA THR A 565 -53.54 -30.42 -0.24
C THR A 565 -55.02 -30.14 -0.23
N LEU A 566 -55.67 -30.21 -1.40
CA LEU A 566 -57.12 -29.98 -1.52
C LEU A 566 -57.72 -30.89 -2.58
N ALA A 567 -58.89 -31.46 -2.30
CA ALA A 567 -59.59 -32.38 -3.18
C ALA A 567 -60.75 -31.68 -3.90
N CYS A 568 -60.74 -31.67 -5.24
CA CYS A 568 -61.79 -31.11 -6.07
C CYS A 568 -62.44 -32.18 -6.92
N THR A 569 -63.69 -31.95 -7.34
CA THR A 569 -64.39 -32.81 -8.30
C THR A 569 -64.40 -32.12 -9.67
N LEU A 570 -64.08 -32.85 -10.74
CA LEU A 570 -64.26 -32.31 -12.08
C LEU A 570 -65.74 -32.17 -12.40
N GLU A 571 -66.14 -30.99 -12.84
CA GLU A 571 -67.52 -30.74 -13.25
C GLU A 571 -67.81 -31.43 -14.59
N SER A 572 -69.02 -31.94 -14.76
CA SER A 572 -69.49 -32.38 -16.08
C SER A 572 -69.60 -31.19 -17.01
N SER A 573 -68.99 -31.27 -18.20
CA SER A 573 -69.22 -30.27 -19.24
C SER A 573 -70.72 -30.23 -19.53
N THR A 574 -71.40 -29.15 -19.17
CA THR A 574 -72.63 -28.79 -19.86
C THR A 574 -72.18 -28.39 -21.27
N GLY A 575 -72.28 -29.32 -22.22
CA GLY A 575 -72.04 -29.00 -23.63
C GLY A 575 -72.92 -27.83 -24.08
N PRO A 576 -72.49 -27.05 -25.09
CA PRO A 576 -73.34 -26.02 -25.69
C PRO A 576 -74.66 -26.57 -26.23
#